data_AF-A0A6N8S885-F1
#
_entry.id   AF-A0A6N8S885-F1
#
_cell.length_a   1.000
_cell.length_b   1.000
_cell.length_c   1.000
_cell.angle_alpha   90.00
_cell.angle_beta   90.00
_cell.angle_gamma   90.00
#
_symmetry.space_group_name_H-M   'P 1'
#
loop_
_entity.id
_entity.type
_entity.pdbx_description
1 polymer ?
#
loop_
_entity_poly.entity_id
_entity_poly.type
_entity_poly.pdbx_seq_one_letter_code
_entity_poly.pdbx_strand_id
1 'polypeptide(L)'
;MAITGDIEFDDFGITFENGEQITFDELIGDTFVVDGKTVNGSVYSIAEPKDPVLLNGNRLCGQPVTYVASWGDADTTTVAVFSTDDVPTSNAEMCASYSYE
;
A
#
# COMPACT_ATOMS: atom_id res chain seq x y z
N MET A 1 9.32 2.98 16.20
CA MET A 1 8.93 4.12 15.34
C MET A 1 8.32 3.52 14.09
N ALA A 2 7.03 3.75 13.86
CA ALA A 2 6.38 3.33 12.63
C ALA A 2 6.89 4.22 11.48
N ILE A 3 7.18 3.62 10.33
CA ILE A 3 7.68 4.34 9.14
C ILE A 3 6.62 5.34 8.64
N THR A 4 5.36 4.92 8.68
CA THR A 4 4.19 5.63 8.15
C THR A 4 3.46 6.48 9.18
N GLY A 5 3.62 6.19 10.47
CA GLY A 5 2.75 6.75 11.53
C GLY A 5 1.36 6.11 11.50
N ASP A 6 0.39 6.78 12.10
CA ASP A 6 -1.02 6.42 11.91
C ASP A 6 -1.45 6.73 10.47
N ILE A 7 -2.37 5.92 9.93
CA ILE A 7 -2.95 6.13 8.61
C ILE A 7 -4.47 6.08 8.65
N GLU A 8 -5.10 6.84 7.78
CA GLU A 8 -6.49 6.64 7.37
C GLU A 8 -6.45 5.93 6.01
N PHE A 9 -7.03 4.73 5.93
CA PHE A 9 -7.10 3.93 4.72
C PHE A 9 -8.56 3.73 4.34
N ASP A 10 -8.92 4.10 3.11
CA ASP A 10 -10.26 3.90 2.55
C ASP A 10 -10.20 3.49 1.07
N ASP A 11 -11.34 3.41 0.40
CA ASP A 11 -11.44 3.01 -1.00
C ASP A 11 -10.87 4.05 -2.00
N PHE A 12 -10.58 5.27 -1.53
CA PHE A 12 -10.08 6.38 -2.35
C PHE A 12 -8.59 6.66 -2.13
N GLY A 13 -8.01 6.19 -1.03
CA GLY A 13 -6.59 6.40 -0.80
C GLY A 13 -6.11 6.10 0.62
N ILE A 14 -4.91 6.61 0.87
CA ILE A 14 -4.23 6.57 2.17
C ILE A 14 -3.89 8.01 2.55
N THR A 15 -4.34 8.44 3.72
CA THR A 15 -3.88 9.67 4.36
C THR A 15 -2.93 9.31 5.50
N PHE A 16 -1.73 9.88 5.48
CA PHE A 16 -0.71 9.68 6.50
C PHE A 16 -0.84 10.70 7.63
N GLU A 17 -0.33 10.39 8.82
CA GLU A 17 -0.39 11.25 10.01
C GLU A 17 0.12 12.69 9.78
N ASN A 18 1.09 12.89 8.88
CA ASN A 18 1.61 14.22 8.54
C ASN A 18 0.76 14.99 7.50
N GLY A 19 -0.36 14.43 7.05
CA GLY A 19 -1.26 15.00 6.05
C GLY A 19 -0.89 14.71 4.60
N GLU A 20 0.22 14.00 4.33
CA GLU A 20 0.50 13.51 2.98
C GLU A 20 -0.53 12.45 2.57
N GLN A 21 -0.74 12.30 1.26
CA GLN A 21 -1.78 11.41 0.75
C GLN A 21 -1.30 10.61 -0.46
N ILE A 22 -1.79 9.38 -0.57
CA ILE A 22 -1.79 8.58 -1.79
C ILE A 22 -3.25 8.43 -2.23
N THR A 23 -3.52 8.68 -3.50
CA THR A 23 -4.88 8.63 -4.06
C THR A 23 -4.96 7.44 -5.00
N PHE A 24 -5.96 6.60 -4.80
CA PHE A 24 -6.25 5.45 -5.65
C PHE A 24 -6.97 5.92 -6.91
N ASP A 25 -6.65 5.29 -8.04
CA ASP A 25 -7.33 5.49 -9.32
C ASP A 25 -8.42 4.44 -9.51
N GLU A 26 -8.02 3.17 -9.50
CA GLU A 26 -8.91 2.04 -9.74
C GLU A 26 -8.56 0.85 -8.83
N LEU A 27 -9.60 0.16 -8.33
CA LEU A 27 -9.49 -1.17 -7.72
C LEU A 27 -9.34 -2.22 -8.83
N ILE A 28 -8.15 -2.79 -8.94
CA ILE A 28 -7.74 -3.73 -9.98
C ILE A 28 -8.10 -5.18 -9.63
N GLY A 29 -8.21 -5.52 -8.34
CA GLY A 29 -8.55 -6.88 -7.91
C GLY A 29 -8.95 -6.99 -6.44
N ASP A 30 -9.72 -8.02 -6.15
CA ASP A 30 -10.26 -8.38 -4.83
C ASP A 30 -9.61 -9.64 -4.19
N THR A 31 -8.59 -10.20 -4.87
CA THR A 31 -7.73 -11.25 -4.32
C THR A 31 -6.27 -10.96 -4.59
N PHE A 32 -5.39 -11.47 -3.73
CA PHE A 32 -3.94 -11.30 -3.84
C PHE A 32 -3.19 -12.55 -3.43
N VAL A 33 -1.96 -12.76 -3.95
CA VAL A 33 -1.11 -13.89 -3.56
C VAL A 33 -0.09 -13.47 -2.53
N VAL A 34 -0.19 -14.02 -1.32
CA VAL A 34 0.76 -13.79 -0.23
C VAL A 34 1.45 -15.10 0.09
N ASP A 35 2.78 -15.13 -0.07
CA ASP A 35 3.62 -16.32 0.16
C ASP A 35 3.11 -17.58 -0.56
N GLY A 36 2.63 -17.40 -1.80
CA GLY A 36 2.11 -18.47 -2.64
C GLY A 36 0.68 -18.91 -2.33
N LYS A 37 -0.03 -18.22 -1.43
CA LYS A 37 -1.45 -18.50 -1.11
C LYS A 37 -2.34 -17.34 -1.55
N THR A 38 -3.44 -17.66 -2.22
CA THR A 38 -4.47 -16.67 -2.55
C THR A 38 -5.24 -16.30 -1.29
N VAL A 39 -5.31 -15.00 -1.00
CA VAL A 39 -6.08 -14.42 0.10
C VAL A 39 -7.08 -13.40 -0.44
N ASN A 40 -8.12 -13.09 0.34
CA ASN A 40 -8.93 -11.90 0.07
C ASN A 40 -8.06 -10.67 0.32
N GLY A 41 -8.03 -9.77 -0.65
CA GLY A 41 -7.22 -8.57 -0.55
C GLY A 41 -7.47 -7.65 -1.74
N SER A 42 -7.41 -6.36 -1.50
CA SER A 42 -7.66 -5.37 -2.53
C SER A 42 -6.35 -4.93 -3.17
N VAL A 43 -6.32 -4.80 -4.50
CA VAL A 43 -5.18 -4.23 -5.24
C VAL A 43 -5.65 -2.95 -5.92
N TYR A 44 -5.05 -1.82 -5.57
CA TYR A 44 -5.36 -0.50 -6.11
C TYR A 44 -4.20 0.00 -6.97
N SER A 45 -4.53 0.61 -8.10
CA SER A 45 -3.61 1.48 -8.84
C SER A 45 -3.60 2.87 -8.23
N ILE A 46 -2.47 3.56 -8.31
CA ILE A 46 -2.33 4.94 -7.80
C ILE A 46 -2.56 5.94 -8.94
N ALA A 47 -3.37 6.97 -8.69
CA ALA A 47 -3.73 7.99 -9.68
C ALA A 47 -2.53 8.81 -10.16
N GLU A 48 -1.60 9.12 -9.26
CA GLU A 48 -0.34 9.77 -9.59
C GLU A 48 0.81 9.11 -8.84
N PRO A 49 1.75 8.44 -9.53
CA PRO A 49 2.86 7.77 -8.88
C PRO A 49 3.69 8.73 -8.03
N LYS A 50 3.84 8.40 -6.73
CA LYS A 50 4.54 9.28 -5.78
C LYS A 50 5.18 8.52 -4.63
N ASP A 51 6.20 9.12 -4.04
CA ASP A 51 6.87 8.64 -2.84
C ASP A 51 6.86 9.77 -1.79
N PRO A 52 5.76 9.89 -1.03
CA PRO A 52 5.58 10.98 -0.09
C PRO A 52 6.65 10.94 1.01
N VAL A 53 7.04 12.12 1.48
CA VAL A 53 7.97 12.24 2.60
C VAL A 53 7.14 12.23 3.88
N LEU A 54 7.26 11.15 4.63
CA LEU A 54 6.50 10.89 5.85
C LEU A 54 7.20 11.51 7.07
N LEU A 55 6.63 11.25 8.25
CA LEU A 55 7.21 11.69 9.51
C LEU A 55 8.67 11.25 9.63
N ASN A 56 9.48 12.14 10.22
CA ASN A 56 10.92 11.95 10.38
C ASN A 56 11.72 11.81 9.08
N GLY A 57 11.14 12.22 7.93
CA GLY A 57 11.81 12.14 6.63
C GLY A 57 11.80 10.74 6.01
N ASN A 58 10.96 9.85 6.54
CA ASN A 58 10.78 8.51 6.01
C ASN A 58 10.13 8.54 4.62
N ARG A 59 10.31 7.46 3.85
CA ARG A 59 9.72 7.24 2.54
C ARG A 59 9.09 5.85 2.51
N LEU A 60 8.15 5.63 1.59
CA LEU A 60 7.50 4.32 1.46
C LEU A 60 8.46 3.33 0.81
N CYS A 61 8.87 3.66 -0.41
CA CYS A 61 9.73 2.79 -1.22
C CYS A 61 11.05 3.47 -1.64
N GLY A 62 11.20 4.77 -1.42
CA GLY A 62 12.30 5.54 -2.01
C GLY A 62 12.16 5.72 -3.53
N GLN A 63 11.05 5.26 -4.10
CA GLN A 63 10.68 5.30 -5.51
C GLN A 63 9.17 5.53 -5.62
N PRO A 64 8.68 6.16 -6.71
CA PRO A 64 7.26 6.44 -6.88
C PRO A 64 6.40 5.18 -6.78
N VAL A 65 5.49 5.14 -5.81
CA VAL A 65 4.54 4.04 -5.63
C VAL A 65 3.49 4.11 -6.73
N THR A 66 3.30 3.01 -7.45
CA THR A 66 2.36 2.85 -8.57
C THR A 66 1.17 1.98 -8.21
N TYR A 67 1.34 1.04 -7.27
CA TYR A 67 0.27 0.17 -6.79
C TYR A 67 0.33 -0.01 -5.28
N VAL A 68 -0.84 -0.30 -4.70
CA VAL A 68 -1.02 -0.68 -3.30
C VAL A 68 -1.83 -1.96 -3.25
N ALA A 69 -1.40 -2.93 -2.45
CA ALA A 69 -2.21 -4.09 -2.10
C ALA A 69 -2.52 -4.05 -0.60
N SER A 70 -3.75 -4.36 -0.22
CA SER A 70 -4.13 -4.54 1.18
C SER A 70 -4.75 -5.91 1.41
N TRP A 71 -4.38 -6.56 2.50
CA TRP A 71 -4.96 -7.83 2.92
C TRP A 71 -4.88 -7.95 4.43
N GLY A 72 -5.66 -8.85 5.01
CA GLY A 72 -5.66 -9.05 6.45
C GLY A 72 -6.89 -9.77 6.95
N ASP A 73 -7.11 -9.64 8.25
CA ASP A 73 -8.22 -10.20 8.99
C ASP A 73 -8.84 -9.13 9.89
N ALA A 74 -9.73 -9.52 10.81
CA ALA A 74 -10.54 -8.58 11.57
C ALA A 74 -9.72 -7.65 12.49
N ASP A 75 -8.54 -8.09 12.89
CA ASP A 75 -7.70 -7.43 13.89
C ASP A 75 -6.40 -6.87 13.28
N THR A 76 -6.09 -7.17 12.01
CA THR A 76 -4.84 -6.73 11.39
C THR A 76 -5.03 -6.48 9.91
N THR A 77 -4.59 -5.32 9.44
CA THR A 77 -4.51 -4.98 8.02
C THR A 77 -3.05 -4.79 7.61
N THR A 78 -2.61 -5.52 6.60
CA THR A 78 -1.32 -5.31 5.94
C THR A 78 -1.51 -4.53 4.66
N VAL A 79 -0.71 -3.48 4.48
CA VAL A 79 -0.63 -2.65 3.28
C VAL A 79 0.75 -2.84 2.67
N ALA A 80 0.81 -3.38 1.46
CA ALA A 80 2.03 -3.43 0.66
C ALA A 80 1.98 -2.38 -0.46
N VAL A 81 3.15 -1.84 -0.75
CA VAL A 81 3.37 -0.81 -1.77
C VAL A 81 4.33 -1.34 -2.83
N PHE A 82 4.09 -0.93 -4.08
CA PHE A 82 4.82 -1.41 -5.25
C PHE A 82 5.23 -0.21 -6.11
N SER A 83 6.40 -0.31 -6.74
CA SER A 83 6.94 0.66 -7.69
C SER A 83 7.20 -0.05 -9.03
N THR A 84 6.20 -0.80 -9.51
CA THR A 84 6.25 -1.63 -10.72
C THR A 84 5.43 -1.01 -11.85
N ASP A 85 5.81 -1.28 -13.10
CA ASP A 85 5.02 -0.91 -14.28
C ASP A 85 3.81 -1.85 -14.48
N ASP A 86 3.99 -3.14 -14.21
CA ASP A 86 2.92 -4.14 -14.29
C ASP A 86 2.14 -4.25 -12.97
N VAL A 87 0.87 -4.61 -13.10
CA VAL A 87 -0.01 -4.85 -11.95
C VAL A 87 0.56 -5.99 -11.09
N PRO A 88 0.86 -5.75 -9.80
CA PRO A 88 1.36 -6.79 -8.93
C PRO A 88 0.29 -7.84 -8.69
N THR A 89 0.69 -9.10 -8.73
CA THR A 89 -0.19 -10.24 -8.43
C THR A 89 0.20 -10.96 -7.13
N SER A 90 1.38 -10.64 -6.58
CA SER A 90 1.87 -11.22 -5.34
C SER A 90 2.76 -10.28 -4.53
N ASN A 91 2.98 -10.60 -3.27
CA ASN A 91 3.88 -9.86 -2.37
C ASN A 91 5.38 -9.97 -2.73
N ALA A 92 5.76 -10.71 -3.79
CA ALA A 92 7.16 -10.93 -4.13
C ALA A 92 7.89 -9.66 -4.62
N GLU A 93 7.16 -8.74 -5.27
CA GLU A 93 7.71 -7.53 -5.89
C GLU A 93 7.41 -6.26 -5.07
N MET A 94 6.91 -6.41 -3.84
CA MET A 94 6.63 -5.26 -2.99
C MET A 94 7.94 -4.57 -2.60
N CYS A 95 7.95 -3.24 -2.66
CA CYS A 95 9.10 -2.46 -2.22
C CYS A 95 9.07 -2.22 -0.69
N ALA A 96 7.87 -2.18 -0.10
CA ALA A 96 7.68 -2.19 1.34
C ALA A 96 6.29 -2.74 1.72
N SER A 97 6.16 -3.14 2.99
CA SER A 97 4.88 -3.55 3.59
C SER A 97 4.79 -3.06 5.03
N TYR A 98 3.58 -2.69 5.44
CA TYR A 98 3.26 -2.18 6.77
C TYR A 98 2.03 -2.90 7.31
N SER A 99 2.07 -3.32 8.57
CA SER A 99 0.93 -3.94 9.23
C SER A 99 0.39 -3.01 10.31
N TYR A 100 -0.93 -2.93 10.40
CA TYR A 100 -1.68 -2.07 11.32
C TYR A 100 -2.65 -2.94 12.11
N GLU A 101 -2.79 -2.62 13.40
CA GLU A 101 -3.64 -3.30 14.40
C GLU A 101 -4.59 -2.28 15.05
#